data_AF-A0A428W4P6-F1
#
_entry.id   AF-A0A428W4P6-F1
#
_cell.length_a   1.000
_cell.length_b   1.000
_cell.length_c   1.000
_cell.angle_alpha   90.00
_cell.angle_beta   90.00
_cell.angle_gamma   90.00
#
_symmetry.space_group_name_H-M   'P 1'
#
loop_
_entity.id
_entity.type
_entity.pdbx_description
1 polymer ?
#
loop_
_entity_poly.entity_id
_entity_poly.type
_entity_poly.pdbx_seq_one_letter_code
_entity_poly.pdbx_strand_id
1 'polypeptide(L)'
;WAGLLPISERVLGPDHPDTLIVRANLAGWTGEAGDVAAARDQYAALLPISERVLGPDHPDTLATRNNVVFWRAQAYRSNADGRPR
;
A
#
# COMPACT_ATOMS: atom_id res chain seq x y z
N TRP A 1 3.55 -2.78 -14.01
CA TRP A 1 2.60 -2.08 -13.15
C TRP A 1 3.08 -0.71 -12.65
N ALA A 2 4.37 -0.51 -12.33
CA ALA A 2 4.89 0.81 -11.94
C ALA A 2 4.62 1.94 -12.97
N GLY A 3 4.55 1.61 -14.27
CA GLY A 3 4.19 2.58 -15.32
C GLY A 3 2.71 2.97 -15.38
N LEU A 4 1.80 2.24 -14.71
CA LEU A 4 0.37 2.57 -14.70
C LEU A 4 0.05 3.69 -13.72
N LEU A 5 0.77 3.78 -12.60
CA LEU A 5 0.54 4.82 -11.59
C LEU A 5 0.61 6.25 -12.16
N PRO A 6 1.68 6.66 -12.87
CA PRO A 6 1.74 8.02 -13.42
C PRO A 6 0.69 8.27 -14.52
N ILE A 7 0.22 7.23 -15.21
CA ILE A 7 -0.86 7.35 -16.19
C ILE A 7 -2.20 7.58 -15.46
N SER A 8 -2.51 6.76 -14.45
CA SER A 8 -3.74 6.90 -13.65
C SER A 8 -3.79 8.22 -12.88
N GLU A 9 -2.69 8.65 -12.26
CA GLU A 9 -2.62 9.94 -11.57
C GLU A 9 -2.87 11.13 -12.51
N ARG A 10 -2.38 11.05 -13.75
CA ARG A 10 -2.57 12.11 -14.76
C ARG A 10 -3.98 12.11 -15.35
N VAL A 11 -4.56 10.94 -15.60
CA VAL A 11 -5.84 10.79 -16.32
C VAL A 11 -7.03 10.88 -15.38
N LEU A 12 -6.95 10.22 -14.21
CA LEU A 12 -8.05 10.05 -13.27
C LEU A 12 -7.86 10.90 -12.00
N GLY A 13 -6.62 11.26 -11.69
CA GLY A 13 -6.27 11.96 -10.46
C GLY A 13 -5.70 11.02 -9.38
N PRO A 14 -4.99 11.58 -8.39
CA PRO A 14 -4.30 10.81 -7.34
C PRO A 14 -5.25 10.11 -6.36
N ASP A 15 -6.49 10.60 -6.27
CA ASP A 15 -7.51 10.13 -5.33
C ASP A 15 -8.57 9.25 -6.00
N HIS A 16 -8.47 9.00 -7.31
CA HIS A 16 -9.44 8.16 -8.00
C HIS A 16 -9.35 6.71 -7.51
N PRO A 17 -10.47 5.99 -7.31
CA PRO A 17 -10.48 4.59 -6.85
C PRO A 17 -9.46 3.69 -7.57
N ASP A 18 -9.44 3.72 -8.91
CA ASP A 18 -8.48 2.94 -9.70
C ASP A 18 -7.02 3.32 -9.44
N THR A 19 -6.74 4.60 -9.21
CA THR A 19 -5.40 5.07 -8.83
C THR A 19 -5.01 4.52 -7.45
N LEU A 20 -5.94 4.49 -6.50
CA LEU A 20 -5.72 3.91 -5.18
C LEU A 20 -5.42 2.40 -5.26
N ILE A 21 -6.13 1.66 -6.12
CA ILE A 21 -5.85 0.24 -6.39
C ILE A 21 -4.43 0.05 -6.94
N VAL A 22 -4.03 0.88 -7.91
CA VAL A 22 -2.67 0.81 -8.47
C VAL A 22 -1.62 1.11 -7.40
N ARG A 23 -1.84 2.09 -6.52
CA ARG A 23 -0.97 2.40 -5.38
C ARG A 23 -0.87 1.25 -4.39
N ALA A 24 -1.99 0.62 -4.05
CA ALA A 24 -2.02 -0.55 -3.17
C ALA A 24 -1.21 -1.71 -3.76
N ASN A 25 -1.36 -1.99 -5.05
CA ASN A 25 -0.62 -3.07 -5.70
C ASN A 25 0.89 -2.80 -5.77
N LEU A 26 1.28 -1.55 -6.04
CA LEU A 26 2.68 -1.14 -6.02
C LEU A 26 3.32 -1.32 -4.63
N ALA A 27 2.58 -0.97 -3.57
CA ALA A 27 3.02 -1.18 -2.20
C ALA A 27 3.22 -2.67 -1.88
N GLY A 28 2.30 -3.52 -2.33
CA GLY A 28 2.41 -4.97 -2.22
C GLY A 28 3.69 -5.52 -2.87
N TRP A 29 3.95 -5.18 -4.14
CA TRP A 29 5.17 -5.65 -4.80
C TRP A 29 6.45 -5.08 -4.21
N THR A 30 6.41 -3.87 -3.64
CA THR A 30 7.58 -3.30 -2.97
C THR A 30 8.00 -4.17 -1.79
N GLY A 31 7.03 -4.69 -1.04
CA GLY A 31 7.27 -5.59 0.09
C GLY A 31 7.71 -6.98 -0.35
N GLU A 32 7.07 -7.53 -1.39
CA GLU A 32 7.46 -8.83 -1.98
C GLU A 32 8.86 -8.78 -2.61
N ALA A 33 9.30 -7.61 -3.09
CA ALA A 33 10.66 -7.39 -3.57
C ALA A 33 11.71 -7.27 -2.44
N GLY A 34 11.27 -7.34 -1.18
CA GLY A 34 12.14 -7.36 0.01
C GLY A 34 12.13 -6.05 0.80
N ASP A 35 11.55 -4.96 0.30
CA ASP A 35 11.42 -3.70 1.06
C ASP A 35 10.11 -3.66 1.85
N VAL A 36 10.07 -4.52 2.86
CA VAL A 36 8.97 -4.67 3.81
C VAL A 36 8.63 -3.34 4.52
N ALA A 37 9.65 -2.51 4.79
CA ALA A 37 9.47 -1.23 5.45
C ALA A 37 8.79 -0.21 4.52
N ALA A 38 9.23 -0.11 3.27
CA ALA A 38 8.60 0.77 2.29
C ALA A 38 7.14 0.35 2.01
N ALA A 39 6.86 -0.96 1.88
CA ALA A 39 5.50 -1.45 1.71
C ALA A 39 4.58 -1.01 2.86
N ARG A 40 5.04 -1.22 4.11
CA ARG A 40 4.33 -0.78 5.31
C ARG A 40 3.99 0.71 5.26
N ASP A 41 4.97 1.55 4.93
CA ASP A 41 4.81 3.00 4.94
C ASP A 41 3.89 3.47 3.81
N GLN A 42 3.98 2.85 2.63
CA GLN A 42 3.08 3.12 1.51
C GLN A 42 1.63 2.76 1.81
N TYR A 43 1.36 1.58 2.38
CA TYR A 43 0.01 1.21 2.80
C TYR A 43 -0.51 2.09 3.93
N ALA A 44 0.35 2.50 4.88
CA ALA A 44 -0.04 3.40 5.95
C ALA A 44 -0.42 4.80 5.45
N ALA A 45 0.27 5.30 4.41
CA ALA A 45 -0.06 6.56 3.76
C ALA A 45 -1.33 6.46 2.88
N LEU A 46 -1.57 5.30 2.28
CA LEU A 46 -2.74 5.06 1.41
C LEU A 46 -4.05 4.96 2.19
N LEU A 47 -4.02 4.34 3.37
CA LEU A 47 -5.22 4.08 4.18
C LEU A 47 -6.11 5.32 4.43
N PRO A 48 -5.60 6.47 4.93
CA PRO A 48 -6.46 7.63 5.16
C PRO A 48 -7.07 8.21 3.87
N ILE A 49 -6.42 8.01 2.72
CA ILE A 49 -6.95 8.44 1.42
C ILE A 49 -8.10 7.52 1.00
N SER A 50 -7.90 6.19 1.12
CA SER A 50 -8.96 5.21 0.83
C SER A 50 -10.18 5.40 1.74
N GLU A 51 -9.98 5.67 3.03
CA GLU A 51 -11.07 5.96 3.98
C GLU A 51 -11.85 7.22 3.59
N ARG A 52 -11.18 8.28 3.12
CA ARG A 52 -11.82 9.52 2.68
C ARG A 52 -12.59 9.36 1.36
N VAL A 53 -11.99 8.66 0.39
CA VAL A 53 -12.52 8.57 -0.98
C VAL A 53 -13.60 7.50 -1.09
N LEU A 54 -13.35 6.32 -0.54
CA LEU A 54 -14.19 5.13 -0.70
C LEU A 54 -15.10 4.89 0.51
N GLY A 55 -14.74 5.43 1.66
CA GLY A 55 -15.35 5.15 2.95
C GLY A 55 -14.63 4.03 3.72
N PRO A 56 -14.83 3.97 5.05
CA PRO A 56 -14.13 3.04 5.93
C PRO A 56 -14.50 1.56 5.71
N ASP A 57 -15.72 1.28 5.24
CA ASP A 57 -16.24 -0.08 5.06
C ASP A 57 -16.13 -0.59 3.61
N HIS A 58 -15.55 0.21 2.71
CA HIS A 58 -15.35 -0.20 1.33
C HIS A 58 -14.37 -1.39 1.27
N PRO A 59 -14.61 -2.41 0.43
CA PRO A 59 -13.75 -3.59 0.31
C PRO A 59 -12.26 -3.25 0.12
N ASP A 60 -11.95 -2.26 -0.72
CA ASP A 60 -10.56 -1.85 -0.95
C ASP A 60 -9.92 -1.13 0.26
N THR A 61 -10.71 -0.38 1.03
CA THR A 61 -10.25 0.23 2.28
C THR A 61 -9.96 -0.85 3.32
N LEU A 62 -10.83 -1.86 3.43
CA LEU A 62 -10.61 -3.01 4.31
C LEU A 62 -9.38 -3.82 3.89
N ALA A 63 -9.19 -4.05 2.59
CA ALA A 63 -7.99 -4.69 2.06
C ALA A 63 -6.72 -3.89 2.39
N THR A 64 -6.77 -2.56 2.25
CA THR A 64 -5.67 -1.66 2.63
C THR A 64 -5.36 -1.77 4.13
N ARG A 65 -6.37 -1.78 5.02
CA ARG A 65 -6.18 -2.00 6.46
C ARG A 65 -5.50 -3.33 6.77
N ASN A 66 -5.97 -4.42 6.14
CA ASN A 66 -5.37 -5.75 6.32
C ASN A 66 -3.90 -5.76 5.91
N ASN A 67 -3.57 -5.12 4.78
CA ASN A 67 -2.20 -5.01 4.30
C ASN A 67 -1.30 -4.18 5.25
N VAL A 68 -1.81 -3.09 5.86
CA VAL A 68 -1.05 -2.35 6.88
C VAL A 68 -0.64 -3.26 8.04
N VAL A 69 -1.58 -4.07 8.56
CA VAL A 69 -1.29 -4.99 9.67
C VAL A 69 -0.30 -6.07 9.24
N PHE A 70 -0.49 -6.64 8.05
CA PHE A 70 0.38 -7.67 7.50
C PHE A 70 1.83 -7.17 7.36
N TRP A 71 2.05 -6.03 6.69
CA TRP A 71 3.39 -5.49 6.48
C TRP A 71 4.03 -4.96 7.77
N ARG A 72 3.25 -4.49 8.75
CA ARG A 72 3.77 -4.20 10.10
C ARG A 72 4.30 -5.45 10.79
N ALA A 73 3.56 -6.56 10.73
CA ALA A 73 4.00 -7.83 11.33
C ALA A 73 5.23 -8.40 10.61
N GLN A 74 5.28 -8.29 9.28
CA GLN A 74 6.46 -8.65 8.48
C GLN A 74 7.68 -7.79 8.88
N ALA A 75 7.51 -6.47 9.01
CA ALA A 75 8.59 -5.56 9.40
C ALA A 75 9.13 -5.89 10.79
N TYR A 76 8.24 -6.19 11.75
CA TYR A 76 8.65 -6.60 13.09
C TYR A 76 9.46 -7.90 13.07
N ARG A 77 9.03 -8.91 12.31
CA ARG A 77 9.76 -10.18 12.16
C ARG A 77 11.13 -9.99 11.51
N SER A 78 11.18 -9.25 10.41
CA SER A 78 12.44 -8.91 9.74
C SER A 78 13.41 -8.18 10.67
N ASN A 79 12.91 -7.33 11.57
CA ASN A 79 13.74 -6.64 12.55
C ASN A 79 14.18 -7.53 13.71
N ALA A 80 13.35 -8.51 14.11
CA ALA A 80 13.67 -9.47 15.17
C ALA A 80 14.68 -10.54 14.73
N ASP A 81 14.69 -10.90 13.45
CA ASP A 81 15.55 -11.95 12.90
C ASP A 81 17.00 -11.50 12.64
N GLY A 82 17.34 -10.24 12.94
CA GLY A 82 18.72 -9.75 13.04
C GLY A 82 19.57 -9.82 11.76
N ARG A 83 18.98 -10.08 10.59
CA ARG A 83 19.73 -10.06 9.33
C ARG A 83 19.90 -8.61 8.83
N PRO A 84 21.13 -8.10 8.72
CA PRO A 84 21.36 -6.77 8.16
C PRO A 84 21.00 -6.74 6.67
N ARG A 85 20.55 -5.55 6.22
CA ARG A 85 20.29 -5.21 4.82
C ARG A 85 21.55 -5.26 3.97
#